data_AF-A0A7X7SLZ9-F1
#
_entry.id   AF-A0A7X7SLZ9-F1
#
_cell.length_a   1.000
_cell.length_b   1.000
_cell.length_c   1.000
_cell.angle_alpha   90.00
_cell.angle_beta   90.00
_cell.angle_gamma   90.00
#
_symmetry.space_group_name_H-M   'P 1'
#
loop_
_entity.id
_entity.type
_entity.pdbx_description
1 polymer ?
#
loop_
_entity_poly.entity_id
_entity_poly.type
_entity_poly.pdbx_seq_one_letter_code
_entity_poly.pdbx_strand_id
1 'polypeptide(L)'
;MERVGVGLLGHGTVGSGVSKLLRESAEEIQLATGKDVYLRRVCELPGYTHPDLDPALVTDSFQDILEDEQIAIVVELIGGISPALEYQIAALQAGKHVVTAN
;
A
#
# COMPACT_ATOMS: atom_id res chain seq x y z
N MET A 1 -14.11 3.40 -15.78
CA MET A 1 -13.13 4.24 -15.08
C MET A 1 -12.07 3.32 -14.53
N GLU A 2 -10.79 3.64 -14.77
CA GLU A 2 -9.68 2.79 -14.34
C GLU A 2 -9.54 2.88 -12.82
N ARG A 3 -9.48 1.71 -12.15
CA ARG A 3 -9.22 1.62 -10.71
C ARG A 3 -7.78 1.22 -10.47
N VAL A 4 -7.10 1.90 -9.56
CA VAL A 4 -5.69 1.69 -9.24
C VAL A 4 -5.59 1.25 -7.78
N GLY A 5 -5.31 -0.03 -7.56
CA GLY A 5 -5.12 -0.56 -6.20
C GLY A 5 -3.73 -0.27 -5.66
N VAL A 6 -3.70 0.15 -4.40
CA VAL A 6 -2.48 0.43 -3.63
C VAL A 6 -2.26 -0.66 -2.58
N GLY A 7 -1.07 -1.26 -2.59
CA GLY A 7 -0.55 -2.10 -1.51
C GLY A 7 0.36 -1.28 -0.62
N LEU A 8 0.09 -1.24 0.68
CA LEU A 8 0.86 -0.48 1.65
C LEU A 8 1.73 -1.43 2.49
N LEU A 9 3.04 -1.20 2.55
CA LEU A 9 3.95 -1.93 3.42
C LEU A 9 4.25 -1.08 4.65
N GLY A 10 3.78 -1.51 5.82
CA GLY A 10 3.92 -0.80 7.08
C GLY A 10 2.79 0.22 7.32
N HIS A 11 2.19 0.14 8.51
CA HIS A 11 1.08 1.00 8.94
C HIS A 11 1.39 1.69 10.28
N GLY A 12 2.61 2.22 10.40
CA GLY A 12 3.00 3.14 11.47
C GLY A 12 2.42 4.55 11.29
N THR A 13 3.08 5.56 11.85
CA THR A 13 2.61 6.95 11.79
C THR A 13 2.42 7.46 10.37
N VAL A 14 3.37 7.20 9.48
CA VAL A 14 3.27 7.65 8.07
C VAL A 14 2.24 6.80 7.31
N GLY A 15 2.26 5.47 7.46
CA GLY A 15 1.35 4.57 6.77
C GLY A 15 -0.13 4.83 7.11
N SER A 16 -0.43 5.08 8.39
CA SER A 16 -1.79 5.48 8.82
C SER A 16 -2.23 6.83 8.27
N GLY A 17 -1.32 7.80 8.17
CA GLY A 17 -1.59 9.07 7.49
C GLY A 17 -1.93 8.86 6.01
N VAL A 18 -1.16 8.03 5.32
CA VAL A 18 -1.39 7.70 3.91
C VAL A 18 -2.72 6.97 3.71
N SER A 19 -3.01 5.92 4.48
CA SER A 19 -4.25 5.14 4.36
C SER A 19 -5.49 5.98 4.62
N LYS A 20 -5.42 6.90 5.61
CA LYS A 20 -6.47 7.87 5.90
C LYS A 20 -6.67 8.86 4.76
N LEU A 21 -5.61 9.55 4.34
CA LEU A 21 -5.70 10.58 3.29
C LEU A 21 -6.13 10.00 1.94
N LEU A 22 -5.72 8.76 1.62
CA LEU A 22 -6.15 8.11 0.38
C LEU A 22 -7.67 7.91 0.33
N ARG A 23 -8.31 7.63 1.48
CA ARG A 23 -9.77 7.53 1.58
C ARG A 23 -10.45 8.89 1.60
N GLU A 24 -9.93 9.84 2.38
CA GLU A 24 -10.54 11.16 2.56
C GLU A 24 -10.44 12.05 1.30
N SER A 25 -9.35 11.92 0.54
CA SER A 25 -9.10 12.71 -0.68
C SER A 25 -9.42 11.93 -1.97
N ALA A 26 -10.15 10.82 -1.90
CA ALA A 26 -10.44 9.97 -3.06
C ALA A 26 -11.08 10.75 -4.22
N GLU A 27 -12.04 11.64 -3.92
CA GLU A 27 -12.69 12.49 -4.93
C GLU A 27 -11.72 13.50 -5.56
N GLU A 28 -10.84 14.12 -4.77
CA GLU A 28 -9.84 15.07 -5.27
C GLU A 28 -8.80 14.39 -6.15
N ILE A 29 -8.32 13.22 -5.73
CA ILE A 29 -7.39 12.38 -6.51
C ILE A 29 -8.05 11.99 -7.82
N GLN A 30 -9.31 11.58 -7.78
CA GLN A 30 -10.08 11.22 -8.98
C GLN A 30 -10.24 12.41 -9.92
N LEU A 31 -10.57 13.60 -9.41
CA LEU A 31 -10.69 14.82 -10.22
C LEU A 31 -9.37 15.19 -10.88
N ALA A 32 -8.25 15.05 -10.16
CA ALA A 32 -6.92 15.41 -10.64
C ALA A 32 -6.33 14.40 -11.64
N THR A 33 -6.60 13.11 -11.45
CA THR A 33 -5.93 12.02 -12.21
C THR A 33 -6.84 11.31 -13.19
N GLY A 34 -8.16 11.45 -13.05
CA GLY A 34 -9.15 10.66 -13.78
C GLY A 34 -9.25 9.19 -13.34
N LYS A 35 -8.58 8.80 -12.25
CA LYS A 35 -8.49 7.42 -11.75
C LYS A 35 -9.10 7.27 -10.35
N ASP A 36 -9.71 6.13 -10.10
CA ASP A 36 -10.16 5.74 -8.76
C ASP A 36 -9.02 5.01 -8.05
N VAL A 37 -8.28 5.72 -7.19
CA VAL A 37 -7.15 5.18 -6.44
C VAL A 37 -7.63 4.75 -5.06
N TYR A 38 -7.38 3.49 -4.69
CA TYR A 38 -7.92 2.93 -3.46
C TYR A 38 -6.93 2.02 -2.74
N LEU A 39 -7.06 1.94 -1.41
CA LEU A 39 -6.28 1.03 -0.59
C LEU A 39 -6.79 -0.40 -0.78
N ARG A 40 -5.94 -1.29 -1.28
CA ARG A 40 -6.29 -2.69 -1.56
C ARG A 40 -5.82 -3.64 -0.46
N ARG A 41 -4.59 -3.47 0.01
CA ARG A 41 -3.98 -4.29 1.06
C ARG A 41 -3.00 -3.48 1.90
N VAL A 42 -2.85 -3.89 3.15
CA VAL A 42 -1.86 -3.39 4.09
C VAL A 42 -1.08 -4.59 4.63
N CYS A 43 0.23 -4.63 4.40
CA CYS A 43 1.11 -5.63 4.98
C CYS A 43 1.72 -5.06 6.27
N GLU A 44 1.51 -5.75 7.39
CA GLU A 44 2.03 -5.38 8.70
C GLU A 44 2.59 -6.61 9.43
N LEU A 45 3.51 -6.39 10.37
CA LEU A 45 4.00 -7.45 11.23
C LEU A 45 2.87 -8.08 12.07
N PRO A 46 2.95 -9.40 12.37
CA PRO A 46 2.02 -10.04 13.29
C PRO A 46 1.99 -9.37 14.66
N GLY A 47 0.79 -9.28 15.26
CA GLY A 47 0.59 -8.73 16.61
C GLY A 47 0.30 -7.24 16.66
N TYR A 48 0.37 -6.53 15.54
CA TYR A 48 -0.11 -5.16 15.43
C TYR A 48 -1.62 -5.14 15.15
N THR A 49 -2.32 -4.15 15.72
CA THR A 49 -3.76 -3.95 15.51
C THR A 49 -4.03 -2.53 15.03
N HIS A 50 -4.91 -2.41 14.03
CA HIS A 50 -5.26 -1.14 13.39
C HIS A 50 -6.78 -0.96 13.45
N PRO A 51 -7.34 -0.37 14.51
CA PRO A 51 -8.79 -0.24 14.70
C PRO A 51 -9.46 0.69 13.66
N ASP A 52 -8.65 1.48 12.95
CA ASP A 52 -9.04 2.42 11.90
C ASP A 52 -9.04 1.80 10.47
N LEU A 53 -8.66 0.53 10.36
CA LEU A 53 -8.72 -0.26 9.14
C LEU A 53 -9.76 -1.38 9.23
N ASP A 54 -10.31 -1.75 8.08
CA ASP A 54 -11.00 -3.03 7.93
C ASP A 54 -9.96 -4.17 8.09
N PRO A 55 -10.13 -5.10 9.04
CA PRO A 55 -9.23 -6.24 9.21
C PRO A 55 -9.04 -7.08 7.94
N ALA A 56 -10.03 -7.08 7.02
CA ALA A 56 -9.93 -7.79 5.75
C ALA A 56 -8.84 -7.22 4.82
N LEU A 57 -8.42 -5.98 5.01
CA LEU A 57 -7.33 -5.35 4.25
C LEU A 57 -5.95 -5.75 4.77
N VAL A 58 -5.84 -6.20 6.02
CA VAL A 58 -4.56 -6.46 6.67
C VAL A 58 -4.06 -7.88 6.35
N THR A 59 -2.78 -8.00 6.07
CA THR A 59 -2.06 -9.26 5.88
C THR A 59 -0.68 -9.15 6.55
N ASP A 60 -0.09 -10.29 6.90
CA ASP A 60 1.30 -10.41 7.35
C ASP A 60 2.24 -10.96 6.25
N SER A 61 1.70 -11.16 5.04
CA SER A 61 2.41 -11.71 3.90
C SER A 61 2.61 -10.64 2.82
N PHE A 62 3.88 -10.29 2.54
CA PHE A 62 4.22 -9.45 1.38
C PHE A 62 3.79 -10.10 0.06
N GLN A 63 3.75 -11.43 0.00
CA GLN A 63 3.36 -12.16 -1.20
C GLN A 63 1.92 -11.84 -1.62
N ASP A 64 1.03 -11.61 -0.65
CA ASP A 64 -0.36 -11.22 -0.91
C ASP A 64 -0.45 -9.86 -1.62
N ILE A 65 0.57 -9.01 -1.49
CA ILE A 65 0.67 -7.74 -2.21
C ILE A 65 1.35 -7.93 -3.57
N LEU A 66 2.42 -8.74 -3.61
CA LEU A 66 3.21 -8.97 -4.81
C LEU A 66 2.39 -9.71 -5.89
N GLU A 67 1.56 -10.67 -5.50
CA GLU A 67 0.78 -11.50 -6.42
C GLU A 67 -0.61 -10.93 -6.75
N ASP A 68 -1.12 -9.95 -6.00
CA ASP A 68 -2.43 -9.36 -6.30
C ASP A 68 -2.34 -8.47 -7.54
N GLU A 69 -2.86 -8.96 -8.66
CA GLU A 69 -2.94 -8.24 -9.94
C GLU A 69 -3.76 -6.94 -9.85
N GLN A 70 -4.61 -6.78 -8.83
CA GLN A 70 -5.36 -5.54 -8.60
C GLN A 70 -4.48 -4.45 -7.96
N ILE A 71 -3.28 -4.79 -7.48
CA ILE A 71 -2.30 -3.85 -6.94
C ILE A 71 -1.34 -3.42 -8.04
N ALA A 72 -1.48 -2.18 -8.47
CA ALA A 72 -0.60 -1.56 -9.46
C ALA A 72 0.51 -0.72 -8.81
N ILE A 73 0.31 -0.25 -7.57
CA ILE A 73 1.25 0.59 -6.84
C ILE A 73 1.54 -0.04 -5.48
N VAL A 74 2.81 -0.20 -5.15
CA VAL A 74 3.30 -0.54 -3.81
C VAL A 74 3.87 0.70 -3.15
N VAL A 75 3.36 1.05 -1.98
CA VAL A 75 3.87 2.13 -1.14
C VAL A 75 4.63 1.50 0.02
N GLU A 76 5.95 1.69 0.07
CA GLU A 76 6.83 1.09 1.08
C GLU A 76 7.18 2.10 2.18
N LEU A 77 6.81 1.78 3.42
CA LEU A 77 6.96 2.62 4.61
C LEU A 77 7.39 1.81 5.85
N ILE A 78 8.03 0.65 5.65
CA ILE A 78 8.51 -0.17 6.77
C ILE A 78 9.84 0.35 7.33
N GLY A 79 10.62 1.07 6.52
CA GLY A 79 11.91 1.64 6.91
C GLY A 79 13.01 0.59 7.06
N GLY A 80 14.25 1.06 7.27
CA GLY A 80 15.42 0.20 7.36
C GLY A 80 15.87 -0.33 5.99
N ILE A 81 16.88 -1.21 5.96
CA ILE A 81 17.45 -1.68 4.68
C ILE A 81 16.79 -2.97 4.19
N SER A 82 16.79 -4.00 5.04
CA SER A 82 16.14 -5.29 4.77
C SER A 82 15.02 -5.50 5.81
N PRO A 83 13.82 -5.94 5.39
CA PRO A 83 13.47 -6.42 4.05
C PRO A 83 13.03 -5.34 3.04
N ALA A 84 13.11 -4.05 3.37
CA ALA A 84 12.58 -2.96 2.53
C ALA A 84 13.10 -2.96 1.08
N LEU A 85 14.42 -2.98 0.89
CA LEU A 85 15.03 -2.97 -0.44
C LEU A 85 14.61 -4.21 -1.26
N GLU A 86 14.50 -5.38 -0.62
CA GLU A 86 14.10 -6.62 -1.27
C GLU A 86 12.66 -6.54 -1.77
N TYR A 87 11.75 -5.98 -0.95
CA TYR A 87 10.35 -5.78 -1.34
C TYR A 87 10.20 -4.75 -2.45
N GLN A 88 10.96 -3.65 -2.41
CA GLN A 88 10.98 -2.66 -3.49
C GLN A 88 11.44 -3.27 -4.81
N ILE A 89 12.55 -4.01 -4.82
CA ILE A 89 13.07 -4.67 -6.03
C ILE A 89 12.07 -5.69 -6.56
N ALA A 90 11.50 -6.53 -5.69
CA ALA A 90 10.52 -7.54 -6.09
C ALA A 90 9.27 -6.91 -6.71
N ALA A 91 8.73 -5.83 -6.11
CA ALA A 91 7.58 -5.11 -6.64
C ALA A 91 7.86 -4.51 -8.04
N LEU A 92 9.02 -3.89 -8.23
CA LEU A 92 9.44 -3.35 -9.53
C LEU A 92 9.58 -4.45 -10.58
N GLN A 93 10.18 -5.60 -10.21
CA GLN A 93 10.32 -6.76 -11.10
C GLN A 93 8.97 -7.38 -11.47
N ALA A 94 7.99 -7.33 -10.57
CA ALA A 94 6.61 -7.72 -10.83
C ALA A 94 5.81 -6.69 -11.65
N GLY A 95 6.45 -5.61 -12.12
CA GLY A 95 5.81 -4.58 -12.94
C GLY A 95 4.94 -3.60 -12.16
N LYS A 96 5.04 -3.58 -10.83
CA LYS A 96 4.31 -2.63 -9.97
C LYS A 96 5.12 -1.35 -9.82
N HIS A 97 4.44 -0.22 -9.74
CA HIS A 97 5.09 1.04 -9.39
C HIS A 97 5.45 1.03 -7.90
N VAL A 98 6.58 1.65 -7.53
CA VAL A 98 7.01 1.78 -6.14
C VAL A 98 7.09 3.25 -5.74
N VAL A 99 6.49 3.57 -4.60
CA VAL A 99 6.64 4.84 -3.89
C VAL A 99 7.21 4.52 -2.52
N THR A 100 8.27 5.20 -2.09
CA THR A 100 8.88 4.96 -0.77
C THR A 100 9.22 6.27 -0.08
N ALA A 101 9.22 6.24 1.25
CA ALA A 101 9.71 7.30 2.13
C ALA A 101 10.93 6.87 2.96
N ASN A 102 11.58 5.76 2.59
CA ASN A 102 12.77 5.20 3.22
C ASN A 102 14.04 5.85 2.69
#